data_AF-A0A522B730-F1
#
_entry.id   AF-A0A522B730-F1
#
_cell.length_a   1.000
_cell.length_b   1.000
_cell.length_c   1.000
_cell.angle_alpha   90.00
_cell.angle_beta   90.00
_cell.angle_gamma   90.00
#
_symmetry.space_group_name_H-M   'P 1'
#
loop_
_entity.id
_entity.type
_entity.pdbx_description
1 polymer ?
#
loop_
_entity_poly.entity_id
_entity_poly.type
_entity_poly.pdbx_seq_one_letter_code
_entity_poly.pdbx_strand_id
1 'polypeptide(L)'
;MEDDMAWRARRNLRRHLGLLVSGGLVALIGGLGLVAGHTAGNQAREVHRDDRMVLQRNLAGLVEQYALVSAGEVNDALADGGPWSTEVGDPASVGRLEALVGRTRALDAGAILMSPLGAPLAVWSAGPGIPVRDDPGWAPLRAAVSSGGGQLPLSGVLSAGDENLLAMGLPVPLADGSRGLVIGLWKARTGGLQTYVSRLRYGDTGHGFVVDGDNRVIAGPRVEMVGTELPIPSVRTAIARSASGIVDGDGLVNSYAHAGSTGWTAATAQDQDEFEGDLVRSSRRVELAVVALLLIAGASLVIMHRKREAALESVALRDELTGLYNRRGWFVLAEHELERARRAHSARVLLFVDLDGLKQVNDKLGHREGDRAIADAAGVLQAASRSSDIVGRLGGDEFVLLLGDDGQAEGARRRLITALDEHNARSGADFELRLSIGAEVWFPDVACSLDELVRRADEEMYAEKASRPLRGEGVIRLPDQRAATDEVSAGR
;
A
#
# COMPACT_ATOMS: atom_id res chain seq x y z
N MET A 1 6.70 -48.56 -4.85
CA MET A 1 6.03 -47.39 -5.47
C MET A 1 5.80 -46.27 -4.45
N GLU A 2 5.38 -46.58 -3.22
CA GLU A 2 5.21 -45.58 -2.14
C GLU A 2 6.52 -44.92 -1.67
N ASP A 3 7.63 -45.68 -1.56
CA ASP A 3 8.93 -45.11 -1.13
C ASP A 3 9.51 -44.11 -2.14
N ASP A 4 9.30 -44.31 -3.44
CA ASP A 4 9.78 -43.40 -4.48
C ASP A 4 8.95 -42.10 -4.51
N MET A 5 7.64 -42.17 -4.22
CA MET A 5 6.82 -40.98 -4.02
C MET A 5 7.23 -40.19 -2.77
N ALA A 6 7.49 -40.87 -1.66
CA ALA A 6 7.92 -40.22 -0.41
C ALA A 6 9.29 -39.54 -0.54
N TRP A 7 10.22 -40.16 -1.28
CA TRP A 7 11.54 -39.58 -1.55
C TRP A 7 11.46 -38.34 -2.45
N ARG A 8 10.68 -38.39 -3.55
CA ARG A 8 10.45 -37.25 -4.45
C ARG A 8 9.78 -36.08 -3.72
N ALA A 9 8.80 -36.36 -2.85
CA ALA A 9 8.14 -35.35 -2.04
C ALA A 9 9.11 -34.64 -1.07
N ARG A 10 9.97 -35.38 -0.35
CA ARG A 10 10.98 -34.79 0.55
C ARG A 10 12.03 -33.97 -0.19
N ARG A 11 12.45 -34.42 -1.38
CA ARG A 11 13.40 -33.69 -2.23
C ARG A 11 12.80 -32.38 -2.74
N ASN A 12 11.55 -32.40 -3.22
CA ASN A 12 10.84 -31.18 -3.65
C ASN A 12 10.58 -30.23 -2.48
N LEU A 13 10.21 -30.74 -1.30
CA LEU A 13 10.01 -29.93 -0.11
C LEU A 13 11.31 -29.21 0.29
N ARG A 14 12.44 -29.91 0.33
CA ARG A 14 13.76 -29.29 0.61
C ARG A 14 14.15 -28.25 -0.46
N ARG A 15 13.81 -28.50 -1.73
CA ARG A 15 14.10 -27.59 -2.85
C ARG A 15 13.32 -26.27 -2.77
N HIS A 16 12.09 -26.29 -2.25
CA HIS A 16 11.23 -25.10 -2.16
C HIS A 16 11.08 -24.53 -0.75
N LEU A 17 11.66 -25.16 0.28
CA LEU A 17 11.53 -24.72 1.67
C LEU A 17 11.99 -23.27 1.88
N GLY A 18 13.12 -22.88 1.28
CA GLY A 18 13.62 -21.50 1.38
C GLY A 18 12.63 -20.48 0.78
N LEU A 19 12.04 -20.81 -0.37
CA LEU A 19 11.03 -19.97 -1.01
C LEU A 19 9.77 -19.84 -0.15
N LEU A 20 9.31 -20.94 0.45
CA LEU A 20 8.14 -20.96 1.33
C LEU A 20 8.38 -20.14 2.60
N VAL A 21 9.55 -20.26 3.23
CA VAL A 21 9.91 -19.50 4.43
C VAL A 21 10.02 -18.01 4.10
N SER A 22 10.72 -17.64 3.03
CA SER A 22 10.83 -16.24 2.62
C SER A 22 9.48 -15.64 2.22
N GLY A 23 8.64 -16.39 1.48
CA GLY A 23 7.28 -15.97 1.14
C GLY A 23 6.40 -15.78 2.37
N GLY A 24 6.47 -16.71 3.33
CA GLY A 24 5.77 -16.60 4.61
C GLY A 24 6.22 -15.39 5.42
N LEU A 25 7.52 -15.09 5.47
CA LEU A 25 8.04 -13.92 6.18
C LEU A 25 7.59 -12.61 5.54
N VAL A 26 7.62 -12.50 4.20
CA VAL A 26 7.11 -11.32 3.48
C VAL A 26 5.62 -11.12 3.74
N ALA A 27 4.83 -12.20 3.69
CA ALA A 27 3.40 -12.13 3.99
C ALA A 27 3.13 -11.71 5.44
N LEU A 28 3.91 -12.22 6.40
CA LEU A 28 3.80 -11.85 7.82
C LEU A 28 4.11 -10.37 8.06
N ILE A 29 5.26 -9.89 7.56
CA ILE A 29 5.66 -8.48 7.68
C ILE A 29 4.64 -7.57 6.99
N GLY A 30 4.18 -7.96 5.81
CA GLY A 30 3.14 -7.25 5.07
C GLY A 30 1.81 -7.16 5.82
N GLY A 31 1.35 -8.29 6.38
CA GLY A 31 0.15 -8.35 7.20
C GLY A 31 0.25 -7.46 8.43
N LEU A 32 1.38 -7.51 9.14
CA LEU A 32 1.65 -6.62 10.28
C LEU A 32 1.65 -5.14 9.86
N GLY A 33 2.26 -4.81 8.71
CA GLY A 33 2.27 -3.46 8.16
C GLY A 33 0.87 -2.94 7.83
N LEU A 34 0.00 -3.78 7.25
CA LEU A 34 -1.39 -3.43 6.96
C LEU A 34 -2.21 -3.24 8.23
N VAL A 35 -2.08 -4.13 9.22
CA VAL A 35 -2.77 -4.00 10.50
C VAL A 35 -2.32 -2.73 11.22
N ALA A 36 -1.01 -2.44 11.25
CA ALA A 36 -0.48 -1.22 11.85
C ALA A 36 -0.99 0.03 11.13
N GLY A 37 -0.98 0.05 9.79
CA GLY A 37 -1.49 1.16 8.98
C GLY A 37 -2.97 1.41 9.18
N HIS A 38 -3.77 0.35 9.24
CA HIS A 38 -5.20 0.42 9.51
C HIS A 38 -5.48 0.97 10.92
N THR A 39 -4.75 0.48 11.92
CA THR A 39 -4.88 0.91 13.32
C THR A 39 -4.52 2.39 13.47
N ALA A 40 -3.41 2.82 12.86
CA ALA A 40 -3.00 4.22 12.86
C ALA A 40 -4.03 5.13 12.17
N GLY A 41 -4.62 4.68 11.05
CA GLY A 41 -5.68 5.40 10.36
C GLY A 41 -6.93 5.59 11.22
N ASN A 42 -7.35 4.56 11.96
CA ASN A 42 -8.48 4.65 12.88
C ASN A 42 -8.18 5.55 14.08
N GLN A 43 -6.98 5.44 14.67
CA GLN A 43 -6.56 6.31 15.77
C GLN A 43 -6.51 7.77 15.35
N ALA A 44 -6.04 8.07 14.14
CA ALA A 44 -6.04 9.44 13.62
C ALA A 44 -7.46 10.00 13.44
N ARG A 45 -8.44 9.16 13.04
CA ARG A 45 -9.85 9.58 12.97
C ARG A 45 -10.41 9.88 14.35
N GLU A 46 -10.11 9.02 15.33
CA GLU A 46 -10.57 9.21 16.71
C GLU A 46 -10.04 10.54 17.28
N VAL A 47 -8.75 10.81 17.13
CA VAL A 47 -8.14 12.10 17.55
C VAL A 47 -8.80 13.28 16.84
N HIS A 48 -9.03 13.19 15.53
CA HIS A 48 -9.68 14.26 14.78
C HIS A 48 -11.10 14.54 15.28
N ARG A 49 -11.85 13.49 15.65
CA ARG A 49 -13.21 13.59 16.20
C ARG A 49 -13.20 14.13 17.63
N ASP A 50 -12.21 13.79 18.43
CA ASP A 50 -12.01 14.35 19.77
C ASP A 50 -11.70 15.86 19.71
N ASP A 51 -10.84 16.27 18.79
CA ASP A 51 -10.55 17.70 18.53
C ASP A 51 -11.84 18.45 18.11
N ARG A 52 -12.65 17.83 17.24
CA ARG A 52 -13.96 18.37 16.86
C ARG A 52 -14.89 18.55 18.05
N MET A 53 -14.88 17.61 19.00
CA MET A 53 -15.65 17.69 20.24
C MET A 53 -15.16 18.78 21.20
N VAL A 54 -13.85 19.03 21.27
CA VAL A 54 -13.29 20.17 22.03
C VAL A 54 -13.75 21.48 21.41
N LEU A 55 -13.63 21.64 20.09
CA LEU A 55 -14.09 22.84 19.38
C LEU A 55 -15.59 23.07 19.60
N GLN A 56 -16.39 22.00 19.54
CA GLN A 56 -17.84 22.08 19.75
C GLN A 56 -18.21 22.59 21.14
N ARG A 57 -17.52 22.11 22.19
CA ARG A 57 -17.74 22.59 23.56
C ARG A 57 -17.31 24.05 23.73
N ASN A 58 -16.22 24.46 23.10
CA ASN A 58 -15.79 25.86 23.11
C ASN A 58 -16.83 26.78 22.46
N LEU A 59 -17.43 26.36 21.34
CA LEU A 59 -18.50 27.10 20.67
C LEU A 59 -19.75 27.22 21.56
N ALA A 60 -20.16 26.13 22.21
CA ALA A 60 -21.26 26.16 23.17
C ALA A 60 -20.96 27.11 24.36
N GLY A 61 -19.72 27.10 24.86
CA GLY A 61 -19.27 28.05 25.87
C GLY A 61 -19.31 29.51 25.41
N LEU A 62 -18.98 29.79 24.15
CA LEU A 62 -19.12 31.14 23.57
C LEU A 62 -20.59 31.58 23.47
N VAL A 63 -21.50 30.66 23.15
CA VAL A 63 -22.95 30.93 23.16
C VAL A 63 -23.44 31.28 24.57
N GLU A 64 -23.00 30.52 25.57
CA GLU A 64 -23.30 30.82 26.97
C GLU A 64 -22.71 32.17 27.40
N GLN A 65 -21.45 32.43 27.07
CA GLN A 65 -20.80 33.70 27.40
C GLN A 65 -21.50 34.89 26.74
N TYR A 66 -21.94 34.75 25.48
CA TYR A 66 -22.74 35.77 24.80
C TYR A 66 -24.03 36.08 25.57
N ALA A 67 -24.73 35.05 26.03
CA ALA A 67 -25.96 35.23 26.80
C ALA A 67 -25.70 35.86 28.17
N LEU A 68 -24.66 35.44 28.87
CA LEU A 68 -24.27 36.00 30.18
C LEU A 68 -23.85 37.48 30.08
N VAL A 69 -23.07 37.83 29.05
CA VAL A 69 -22.67 39.23 28.81
C VAL A 69 -23.89 40.09 28.48
N SER A 70 -24.80 39.58 27.64
CA SER A 70 -26.05 40.27 27.32
C SER A 70 -26.92 40.47 28.57
N ALA A 71 -26.98 39.46 29.45
CA ALA A 71 -27.69 39.56 30.73
C ALA A 71 -27.07 40.59 31.67
N GLY A 72 -25.74 40.64 31.75
CA GLY A 72 -25.00 41.63 32.51
C GLY A 72 -25.30 43.05 32.04
N GLU A 73 -25.27 43.29 30.72
CA GLU A 73 -25.56 44.61 30.14
C GLU A 73 -26.98 45.10 30.49
N VAL A 74 -27.98 44.21 30.39
CA VAL A 74 -29.36 44.55 30.75
C VAL A 74 -29.49 44.75 32.26
N ASN A 75 -28.83 43.92 33.08
CA ASN A 75 -28.84 44.05 34.54
C ASN A 75 -28.22 45.37 35.01
N ASP A 76 -27.10 45.79 34.41
CA ASP A 76 -26.46 47.06 34.70
C ASP A 76 -27.36 48.25 34.30
N ALA A 77 -28.03 48.15 33.14
CA ALA A 77 -29.01 49.16 32.72
C ALA A 77 -30.25 49.24 33.63
N LEU A 78 -30.56 48.17 34.37
CA LEU A 78 -31.64 48.13 35.37
C LEU A 78 -31.21 48.66 36.74
N ALA A 79 -29.91 48.69 37.06
CA ALA A 79 -29.38 48.99 38.39
C ALA A 79 -29.62 50.44 38.84
N ASP A 80 -29.70 51.38 37.89
CA ASP A 80 -29.86 52.83 38.16
C ASP A 80 -31.29 53.25 38.55
N GLY A 81 -32.22 52.30 38.69
CA GLY A 81 -33.62 52.57 38.92
C GLY A 81 -34.13 52.14 40.30
N GLY A 82 -34.96 52.98 40.93
CA GLY A 82 -35.72 52.62 42.13
C GLY A 82 -36.72 51.46 41.87
N PRO A 83 -37.46 51.03 42.91
CA PRO A 83 -38.42 49.93 42.79
C PRO A 83 -39.46 50.22 41.70
N TRP A 84 -39.94 49.17 41.02
CA TRP A 84 -40.92 49.27 39.95
C TRP A 84 -42.35 49.32 40.49
N SER A 85 -43.25 50.01 39.78
CA SER A 85 -44.65 50.11 40.21
C SER A 85 -45.36 48.75 40.13
N THR A 86 -46.29 48.52 41.05
CA THR A 86 -47.24 47.40 41.02
C THR A 86 -48.56 47.77 40.33
N GLU A 87 -48.74 49.03 39.97
CA GLU A 87 -49.90 49.51 39.24
C GLU A 87 -49.81 49.11 37.76
N VAL A 88 -50.87 48.48 37.25
CA VAL A 88 -50.93 48.01 35.86
C VAL A 88 -51.01 49.22 34.92
N GLY A 89 -50.04 49.33 34.01
CA GLY A 89 -49.98 50.39 33.02
C GLY A 89 -49.38 51.69 33.52
N ASP A 90 -48.70 51.70 34.69
CA ASP A 90 -48.02 52.88 35.22
C ASP A 90 -47.11 53.53 34.15
N PRO A 91 -47.37 54.80 33.75
CA PRO A 91 -46.61 55.46 32.68
C PRO A 91 -45.11 55.58 32.97
N ALA A 92 -44.71 55.72 34.25
CA ALA A 92 -43.31 55.79 34.63
C ALA A 92 -42.59 54.45 34.39
N SER A 93 -43.25 53.35 34.74
CA SER A 93 -42.75 51.99 34.44
C SER A 93 -42.67 51.73 32.94
N VAL A 94 -43.67 52.13 32.15
CA VAL A 94 -43.62 52.00 30.67
C VAL A 94 -42.45 52.81 30.07
N GLY A 95 -42.27 54.07 30.49
CA GLY A 95 -41.17 54.91 30.02
C GLY A 95 -39.78 54.39 30.44
N ARG A 96 -39.67 53.74 31.61
CA ARG A 96 -38.45 53.05 32.03
C ARG A 96 -38.13 51.83 31.16
N LEU A 97 -39.14 51.06 30.75
CA LEU A 97 -38.96 49.94 29.82
C LEU A 97 -38.50 50.42 28.43
N GLU A 98 -39.07 51.52 27.92
CA GLU A 98 -38.60 52.17 26.69
C GLU A 98 -37.13 52.60 26.79
N ALA A 99 -36.79 53.30 27.88
CA ALA A 99 -35.43 53.77 28.12
C ALA A 99 -34.44 52.60 28.27
N LEU A 100 -34.85 51.49 28.89
CA LEU A 100 -34.05 50.27 28.99
C LEU A 100 -33.68 49.78 27.59
N VAL A 101 -34.68 49.53 26.72
CA VAL A 101 -34.42 49.03 25.36
C VAL A 101 -33.58 50.01 24.55
N GLY A 102 -33.76 51.32 24.72
CA GLY A 102 -32.93 52.33 24.03
C GLY A 102 -31.47 52.44 24.53
N ARG A 103 -31.15 51.93 25.72
CA ARG A 103 -29.80 52.05 26.34
C ARG A 103 -28.90 50.84 26.12
N THR A 104 -29.47 49.69 25.79
CA THR A 104 -28.73 48.45 25.57
C THR A 104 -28.77 48.03 24.10
N ARG A 105 -27.72 47.37 23.64
CA ARG A 105 -27.69 46.70 22.33
C ARG A 105 -28.19 45.26 22.40
N ALA A 106 -28.39 44.73 23.61
CA ALA A 106 -28.89 43.38 23.83
C ALA A 106 -30.39 43.27 23.54
N LEU A 107 -31.13 44.39 23.59
CA LEU A 107 -32.58 44.45 23.37
C LEU A 107 -32.90 45.38 22.18
N ASP A 108 -33.77 44.94 21.29
CA ASP A 108 -34.20 45.74 20.12
C ASP A 108 -35.68 45.54 19.75
N ALA A 109 -36.42 44.71 20.50
CA ALA A 109 -37.82 44.38 20.20
C ALA A 109 -38.80 44.92 21.24
N GLY A 110 -38.47 44.87 22.53
CA GLY A 110 -39.36 45.31 23.60
C GLY A 110 -38.94 44.88 25.00
N ALA A 111 -39.74 45.23 25.99
CA ALA A 111 -39.57 44.76 27.36
C ALA A 111 -40.91 44.70 28.11
N ILE A 112 -41.01 43.79 29.08
CA ILE A 112 -42.21 43.52 29.88
C ILE A 112 -41.82 43.52 31.36
N LEU A 113 -42.56 44.24 32.19
CA LEU A 113 -42.52 44.07 33.65
C LEU A 113 -43.62 43.10 34.06
N MET A 114 -43.27 42.04 34.79
CA MET A 114 -44.21 41.05 35.34
C MET A 114 -44.22 41.05 36.86
N SER A 115 -45.42 40.87 37.41
CA SER A 115 -45.65 40.62 38.84
C SER A 115 -45.14 39.23 39.26
N PRO A 116 -45.00 38.97 40.58
CA PRO A 116 -44.60 37.65 41.09
C PRO A 116 -45.57 36.53 40.69
N LEU A 117 -46.84 36.88 40.40
CA LEU A 117 -47.90 35.96 39.97
C LEU A 117 -47.94 35.76 38.44
N GLY A 118 -46.99 36.35 37.69
CA GLY A 118 -46.89 36.20 36.23
C GLY A 118 -47.92 37.01 35.45
N ALA A 119 -48.53 38.03 36.06
CA ALA A 119 -49.36 39.01 35.36
C ALA A 119 -48.50 40.21 34.90
N PRO A 120 -48.64 40.68 33.65
CA PRO A 120 -47.90 41.85 33.16
C PRO A 120 -48.37 43.13 33.86
N LEU A 121 -47.43 43.89 34.40
CA LEU A 121 -47.64 45.18 35.06
C LEU A 121 -47.41 46.35 34.11
N ALA A 122 -46.38 46.28 33.26
CA ALA A 122 -46.11 47.28 32.25
C ALA A 122 -45.50 46.61 31.01
N VAL A 123 -45.77 47.15 29.83
CA VAL A 123 -45.21 46.62 28.59
C VAL A 123 -44.83 47.74 27.63
N TRP A 124 -43.71 47.56 26.95
CA TRP A 124 -43.28 48.40 25.85
C TRP A 124 -42.73 47.54 24.70
N SER A 125 -43.04 47.90 23.45
CA SER A 125 -42.60 47.19 22.24
C SER A 125 -42.24 48.18 21.13
N ALA A 126 -41.17 47.90 20.41
CA ALA A 126 -40.64 48.74 19.32
C ALA A 126 -41.24 48.45 17.94
N GLY A 127 -42.21 47.52 17.83
CA GLY A 127 -42.82 47.20 16.53
C GLY A 127 -43.48 45.84 16.40
N PRO A 128 -42.77 44.70 16.56
CA PRO A 128 -43.32 43.36 16.29
C PRO A 128 -44.48 42.96 17.21
N GLY A 129 -44.74 43.76 18.26
CA GLY A 129 -45.70 43.45 19.31
C GLY A 129 -45.04 42.67 20.43
N ILE A 130 -45.87 41.93 21.17
CA ILE A 130 -45.47 41.08 22.29
C ILE A 130 -45.80 39.63 21.89
N PRO A 131 -44.93 38.64 22.15
CA PRO A 131 -45.25 37.25 21.86
C PRO A 131 -46.54 36.79 22.55
N VAL A 132 -47.20 35.80 21.93
CA VAL A 132 -48.40 35.19 22.52
C VAL A 132 -48.07 34.58 23.88
N ARG A 133 -48.93 34.80 24.88
CA ARG A 133 -48.69 34.37 26.27
C ARG A 133 -48.46 32.86 26.42
N ASP A 134 -49.18 32.07 25.63
CA ASP A 134 -49.15 30.61 25.66
C ASP A 134 -48.15 30.01 24.66
N ASP A 135 -47.27 30.83 24.05
CA ASP A 135 -46.22 30.34 23.17
C ASP A 135 -45.31 29.33 23.94
N PRO A 136 -45.05 28.13 23.37
CA PRO A 136 -44.21 27.11 24.02
C PRO A 136 -42.80 27.62 24.30
N GLY A 137 -42.27 28.57 23.52
CA GLY A 137 -40.96 29.17 23.72
C GLY A 137 -40.77 29.84 25.08
N TRP A 138 -41.86 30.14 25.82
CA TRP A 138 -41.79 30.64 27.19
C TRP A 138 -41.42 29.57 28.23
N ALA A 139 -41.56 28.28 27.92
CA ALA A 139 -41.40 27.20 28.90
C ALA A 139 -39.99 27.17 29.55
N PRO A 140 -38.87 27.30 28.80
CA PRO A 140 -37.55 27.35 29.40
C PRO A 140 -37.36 28.53 30.37
N LEU A 141 -37.86 29.72 30.00
CA LEU A 141 -37.77 30.91 30.84
C LEU A 141 -38.56 30.73 32.14
N ARG A 142 -39.79 30.20 32.06
CA ARG A 142 -40.62 29.90 33.25
C ARG A 142 -39.93 28.90 34.17
N ALA A 143 -39.35 27.83 33.61
CA ALA A 143 -38.63 26.83 34.37
C ALA A 143 -37.42 27.43 35.10
N ALA A 144 -36.59 28.20 34.39
CA ALA A 144 -35.41 28.84 34.95
C ALA A 144 -35.75 29.79 36.11
N VAL A 145 -36.79 30.63 35.97
CA VAL A 145 -37.26 31.52 37.04
C VAL A 145 -37.75 30.74 38.27
N SER A 146 -38.47 29.63 38.06
CA SER A 146 -39.02 28.82 39.15
C SER A 146 -37.96 28.00 39.91
N SER A 147 -36.85 27.62 39.24
CA SER A 147 -35.80 26.77 39.82
C SER A 147 -34.85 27.47 40.81
N GLY A 148 -34.92 28.80 40.95
CA GLY A 148 -34.25 29.52 42.03
C GLY A 148 -32.72 29.64 41.93
N GLY A 149 -32.12 29.68 40.73
CA GLY A 149 -30.74 30.18 40.54
C GLY A 149 -29.74 29.30 39.78
N GLY A 150 -30.16 28.27 39.03
CA GLY A 150 -29.24 27.39 38.29
C GLY A 150 -29.15 27.62 36.77
N GLN A 151 -30.18 28.21 36.16
CA GLN A 151 -30.25 28.48 34.72
C GLN A 151 -30.45 29.97 34.46
N LEU A 152 -29.82 30.46 33.40
CA LEU A 152 -30.06 31.82 32.93
C LEU A 152 -31.50 31.88 32.39
N PRO A 153 -32.35 32.84 32.81
CA PRO A 153 -33.77 32.83 32.44
C PRO A 153 -33.98 33.24 30.98
N LEU A 154 -33.76 32.32 30.05
CA LEU A 154 -33.88 32.53 28.61
C LEU A 154 -35.07 31.76 28.03
N SER A 155 -35.66 32.31 26.98
CA SER A 155 -36.70 31.61 26.21
C SER A 155 -36.12 30.70 25.13
N GLY A 156 -36.97 29.81 24.61
CA GLY A 156 -36.83 29.31 23.23
C GLY A 156 -37.27 30.37 22.21
N VAL A 157 -37.47 29.96 20.95
CA VAL A 157 -37.95 30.88 19.91
C VAL A 157 -39.41 31.25 20.14
N LEU A 158 -39.69 32.54 20.30
CA LEU A 158 -41.03 33.10 20.48
C LEU A 158 -41.54 33.72 19.16
N SER A 159 -42.86 33.67 18.93
CA SER A 159 -43.48 34.25 17.74
C SER A 159 -44.30 35.49 18.08
N ALA A 160 -44.05 36.60 17.37
CA ALA A 160 -44.81 37.84 17.46
C ALA A 160 -45.15 38.34 16.05
N GLY A 161 -46.34 37.98 15.56
CA GLY A 161 -46.67 38.15 14.14
C GLY A 161 -45.75 37.29 13.27
N ASP A 162 -45.13 37.92 12.26
CA ASP A 162 -44.15 37.28 11.36
C ASP A 162 -42.70 37.33 11.91
N GLU A 163 -42.50 37.88 13.11
CA GLU A 163 -41.18 38.06 13.71
C GLU A 163 -40.87 36.97 14.74
N ASN A 164 -39.61 36.54 14.77
CA ASN A 164 -39.10 35.62 15.78
C ASN A 164 -38.32 36.39 16.83
N LEU A 165 -38.76 36.28 18.07
CA LEU A 165 -38.16 36.95 19.21
C LEU A 165 -37.51 35.93 20.16
N LEU A 166 -36.58 36.44 20.94
CA LEU A 166 -36.00 35.76 22.09
C LEU A 166 -36.19 36.66 23.30
N ALA A 167 -36.24 36.05 24.47
CA ALA A 167 -36.52 36.73 25.72
C ALA A 167 -35.56 36.32 26.82
N MET A 168 -35.28 37.28 27.70
CA MET A 168 -34.47 37.09 28.89
C MET A 168 -35.14 37.72 30.10
N GLY A 169 -35.30 36.96 31.18
CA GLY A 169 -35.88 37.41 32.44
C GLY A 169 -34.81 37.81 33.46
N LEU A 170 -34.99 38.96 34.09
CA LEU A 170 -34.13 39.50 35.15
C LEU A 170 -34.99 39.90 36.35
N PRO A 171 -34.67 39.42 37.57
CA PRO A 171 -35.48 39.71 38.75
C PRO A 171 -35.28 41.16 39.22
N VAL A 172 -36.37 41.87 39.48
CA VAL A 172 -36.35 43.28 39.94
C VAL A 172 -37.20 43.50 41.20
N PRO A 173 -36.86 44.47 42.06
CA PRO A 173 -37.70 44.84 43.20
C PRO A 173 -38.94 45.63 42.76
N LEU A 174 -40.09 45.31 43.35
CA LEU A 174 -41.34 46.06 43.19
C LEU A 174 -41.57 46.99 44.39
N ALA A 175 -42.43 48.01 44.21
CA ALA A 175 -42.71 49.05 45.20
C ALA A 175 -43.39 48.52 46.48
N ASP A 176 -44.05 47.37 46.39
CA ASP A 176 -44.66 46.67 47.54
C ASP A 176 -43.67 45.77 48.32
N GLY A 177 -42.39 45.76 47.92
CA GLY A 177 -41.34 44.93 48.52
C GLY A 177 -41.27 43.50 47.96
N SER A 178 -42.16 43.12 47.04
CA SER A 178 -42.09 41.84 46.34
C SER A 178 -41.06 41.86 45.20
N ARG A 179 -40.78 40.70 44.59
CA ARG A 179 -39.85 40.58 43.45
C ARG A 179 -40.61 40.26 42.17
N GLY A 180 -40.56 41.18 41.23
CA GLY A 180 -41.05 41.01 39.87
C GLY A 180 -39.97 40.53 38.93
N LEU A 181 -40.31 40.45 37.64
CA LEU A 181 -39.41 40.08 36.56
C LEU A 181 -39.48 41.13 35.45
N VAL A 182 -38.34 41.68 35.04
CA VAL A 182 -38.23 42.38 33.76
C VAL A 182 -37.83 41.35 32.71
N ILE A 183 -38.65 41.20 31.67
CA ILE A 183 -38.34 40.41 30.49
C ILE A 183 -37.92 41.36 29.38
N GLY A 184 -36.66 41.28 28.96
CA GLY A 184 -36.17 41.94 27.76
C GLY A 184 -36.41 41.07 26.53
N LEU A 185 -36.77 41.68 25.40
CA LEU A 185 -37.02 41.03 24.12
C LEU A 185 -36.07 41.56 23.03
N TRP A 186 -35.55 40.66 22.21
CA TRP A 186 -34.81 41.00 21.00
C TRP A 186 -35.20 40.11 19.82
N LYS A 187 -34.96 40.62 18.61
CA LYS A 187 -35.21 39.93 17.36
C LYS A 187 -34.14 38.85 17.14
N ALA A 188 -34.57 37.61 16.98
CA ALA A 188 -33.68 36.49 16.70
C ALA A 188 -32.97 36.65 15.35
N ARG A 189 -33.71 37.13 14.32
CA ARG A 189 -33.24 37.23 12.93
C ARG A 189 -32.19 38.32 12.69
N THR A 190 -32.22 39.40 13.47
CA THR A 190 -31.28 40.53 13.36
C THR A 190 -30.31 40.63 14.53
N GLY A 191 -30.44 39.75 15.52
CA GLY A 191 -29.63 39.76 16.73
C GLY A 191 -28.15 39.44 16.50
N GLY A 192 -27.33 39.77 17.50
CA GLY A 192 -25.88 39.54 17.48
C GLY A 192 -25.51 38.07 17.28
N LEU A 193 -26.25 37.15 17.93
CA LEU A 193 -26.02 35.71 17.79
C LEU A 193 -26.23 35.21 16.37
N GLN A 194 -27.31 35.63 15.69
CA GLN A 194 -27.56 35.27 14.29
C GLN A 194 -26.46 35.81 13.37
N THR A 195 -26.01 37.05 13.58
CA THR A 195 -24.91 37.65 12.82
C THR A 195 -23.59 36.88 12.99
N TYR A 196 -23.31 36.41 14.20
CA TYR A 196 -22.13 35.59 14.49
C TYR A 196 -22.23 34.22 13.83
N VAL A 197 -23.32 33.49 14.05
CA VAL A 197 -23.52 32.13 13.55
C VAL A 197 -23.58 32.10 12.02
N SER A 198 -24.18 33.10 11.36
CA SER A 198 -24.22 33.16 9.89
C SER A 198 -22.84 33.34 9.25
N ARG A 199 -21.83 33.78 10.02
CA ARG A 199 -20.44 33.95 9.58
C ARG A 199 -19.55 32.77 9.97
N LEU A 200 -19.97 31.91 10.89
CA LEU A 200 -19.23 30.70 11.24
C LEU A 200 -19.16 29.75 10.05
N ARG A 201 -17.95 29.25 9.76
CA ARG A 201 -17.68 28.27 8.72
C ARG A 201 -16.77 27.19 9.29
N TYR A 202 -17.03 25.93 8.90
CA TYR A 202 -16.19 24.78 9.25
C TYR A 202 -15.73 24.15 7.93
N GLY A 203 -14.57 24.59 7.46
CA GLY A 203 -14.19 24.35 6.07
C GLY A 203 -15.15 25.03 5.10
N ASP A 204 -15.29 24.46 3.91
CA ASP A 204 -16.06 24.97 2.78
C ASP A 204 -17.55 24.61 2.88
N THR A 205 -17.87 23.43 3.42
CA THR A 205 -19.26 22.93 3.49
C THR A 205 -19.91 23.10 4.86
N GLY A 206 -19.11 23.36 5.89
CA GLY A 206 -19.60 23.27 7.26
C GLY A 206 -20.27 24.54 7.78
N HIS A 207 -21.36 24.34 8.52
CA HIS A 207 -22.22 25.40 9.04
C HIS A 207 -22.57 25.18 10.51
N GLY A 208 -22.78 26.28 11.24
CA GLY A 208 -23.16 26.28 12.65
C GLY A 208 -24.64 26.62 12.85
N PHE A 209 -25.18 26.13 13.96
CA PHE A 209 -26.54 26.34 14.43
C PHE A 209 -26.53 26.56 15.94
N VAL A 210 -27.48 27.33 16.43
CA VAL A 210 -27.89 27.34 17.83
C VAL A 210 -29.38 27.03 17.86
N VAL A 211 -29.77 26.09 18.71
CA VAL A 211 -31.17 25.64 18.83
C VAL A 211 -31.65 25.73 20.26
N ASP A 212 -32.96 25.89 20.43
CA ASP A 212 -33.61 25.80 21.74
C ASP A 212 -33.85 24.33 22.16
N GLY A 213 -34.46 24.14 23.33
CA GLY A 213 -34.77 22.82 23.89
C GLY A 213 -35.75 21.99 23.06
N ASP A 214 -36.53 22.63 22.17
CA ASP A 214 -37.46 21.97 21.25
C ASP A 214 -36.83 21.74 19.86
N ASN A 215 -35.51 21.93 19.73
CA ASN A 215 -34.75 21.83 18.50
C ASN A 215 -35.16 22.82 17.40
N ARG A 216 -35.74 23.98 17.77
CA ARG A 216 -35.97 25.08 16.82
C ARG A 216 -34.72 25.95 16.71
N VAL A 217 -34.42 26.40 15.51
CA VAL A 217 -33.23 27.20 15.21
C VAL A 217 -33.40 28.61 15.80
N ILE A 218 -32.55 28.94 16.77
CA ILE A 218 -32.38 30.28 17.33
C ILE A 218 -31.52 31.12 16.41
N ALA A 219 -30.42 30.53 15.93
CA ALA A 219 -29.49 31.14 14.99
C ALA A 219 -28.92 30.09 14.05
N GLY A 220 -28.71 30.44 12.78
CA GLY A 220 -28.25 29.50 11.75
C GLY A 220 -27.48 30.16 10.61
N PRO A 221 -27.06 29.38 9.60
CA PRO A 221 -26.27 29.89 8.48
C PRO A 221 -27.05 30.86 7.59
N ARG A 222 -28.39 30.76 7.59
CA ARG A 222 -29.31 31.61 6.83
C ARG A 222 -30.44 32.07 7.74
N VAL A 223 -30.85 33.33 7.58
CA VAL A 223 -31.82 33.98 8.48
C VAL A 223 -33.22 33.36 8.36
N GLU A 224 -33.56 32.79 7.22
CA GLU A 224 -34.85 32.15 6.94
C GLU A 224 -35.08 30.91 7.80
N MET A 225 -34.00 30.31 8.30
CA MET A 225 -34.04 29.11 9.14
C MET A 225 -34.43 29.42 10.59
N VAL A 226 -34.31 30.66 11.03
CA VAL A 226 -34.67 31.04 12.40
C VAL A 226 -36.14 30.72 12.66
N GLY A 227 -36.41 30.00 13.74
CA GLY A 227 -37.73 29.50 14.11
C GLY A 227 -38.17 28.21 13.41
N THR A 228 -37.42 27.69 12.44
CA THR A 228 -37.71 26.37 11.85
C THR A 228 -37.13 25.25 12.71
N GLU A 229 -37.56 24.02 12.49
CA GLU A 229 -36.92 22.84 13.08
C GLU A 229 -35.46 22.71 12.55
N LEU A 230 -34.54 22.27 13.39
CA LEU A 230 -33.15 22.01 13.01
C LEU A 230 -33.11 20.98 11.87
N PRO A 231 -32.53 21.27 10.69
CA PRO A 231 -32.55 20.36 9.55
C PRO A 231 -31.50 19.23 9.64
N ILE A 232 -31.21 18.77 10.85
CA ILE A 232 -30.23 17.70 11.14
C ILE A 232 -30.90 16.69 12.08
N PRO A 233 -31.69 15.73 11.56
CA PRO A 233 -32.46 14.79 12.38
C PRO A 233 -31.63 13.96 13.35
N SER A 234 -30.41 13.60 12.93
CA SER A 234 -29.45 12.86 13.73
C SER A 234 -29.06 13.61 15.01
N VAL A 235 -28.85 14.93 14.91
CA VAL A 235 -28.55 15.79 16.07
C VAL A 235 -29.77 15.95 16.97
N ARG A 236 -30.97 16.19 16.42
CA ARG A 236 -32.21 16.34 17.24
C ARG A 236 -32.44 15.13 18.16
N THR A 237 -32.19 13.94 17.63
CA THR A 237 -32.32 12.69 18.40
C THR A 237 -31.22 12.54 19.45
N ALA A 238 -30.01 13.02 19.15
CA ALA A 238 -28.84 12.86 20.01
C ALA A 238 -28.81 13.85 21.18
N ILE A 239 -29.28 15.09 20.98
CA ILE A 239 -29.40 16.13 22.02
C ILE A 239 -30.24 15.64 23.21
N ALA A 240 -31.26 14.82 22.96
CA ALA A 240 -32.09 14.25 24.03
C ALA A 240 -31.37 13.18 24.88
N ARG A 241 -30.24 12.65 24.43
CA ARG A 241 -29.54 11.51 25.05
C ARG A 241 -28.27 11.91 25.81
N SER A 242 -27.60 12.97 25.37
CA SER A 242 -26.35 13.43 25.98
C SER A 242 -26.16 14.93 25.81
N ALA A 243 -25.38 15.53 26.71
CA ALA A 243 -25.15 16.97 26.70
C ALA A 243 -24.23 17.46 25.57
N SER A 244 -23.45 16.56 24.98
CA SER A 244 -22.62 16.84 23.81
C SER A 244 -22.31 15.54 23.08
N GLY A 245 -22.02 15.61 21.79
CA GLY A 245 -21.62 14.45 21.02
C GLY A 245 -21.30 14.77 19.57
N ILE A 246 -20.79 13.76 18.87
CA ILE A 246 -20.58 13.74 17.42
C ILE A 246 -21.41 12.61 16.82
N VAL A 247 -22.10 12.88 15.72
CA VAL A 247 -23.08 11.97 15.10
C VAL A 247 -22.98 12.08 13.58
N ASP A 248 -22.83 10.92 12.95
CA ASP A 248 -22.85 10.80 11.50
C ASP A 248 -24.28 10.58 11.01
N GLY A 249 -24.62 11.18 9.87
CA GLY A 249 -25.92 10.98 9.23
C GLY A 249 -26.05 11.79 7.95
N ASP A 250 -26.68 11.20 6.94
CA ASP A 250 -26.99 11.85 5.66
C ASP A 250 -25.76 12.41 4.92
N GLY A 251 -24.62 11.73 5.02
CA GLY A 251 -23.35 12.18 4.43
C GLY A 251 -22.68 13.35 5.18
N LEU A 252 -23.19 13.68 6.37
CA LEU A 252 -22.67 14.74 7.23
C LEU A 252 -22.06 14.17 8.51
N VAL A 253 -21.01 14.82 8.98
CA VAL A 253 -20.48 14.69 10.33
C VAL A 253 -20.99 15.87 11.13
N ASN A 254 -21.78 15.59 12.16
CA ASN A 254 -22.44 16.61 12.96
C ASN A 254 -21.90 16.56 14.39
N SER A 255 -21.70 17.72 15.01
CA SER A 255 -21.36 17.78 16.44
C SER A 255 -22.26 18.76 17.16
N TYR A 256 -22.52 18.50 18.44
CA TYR A 256 -23.36 19.36 19.26
C TYR A 256 -22.87 19.41 20.71
N ALA A 257 -23.21 20.50 21.42
CA ALA A 257 -22.95 20.66 22.84
C ALA A 257 -23.94 21.69 23.45
N HIS A 258 -24.48 21.39 24.63
CA HIS A 258 -25.30 22.33 25.38
C HIS A 258 -24.48 23.55 25.82
N ALA A 259 -25.07 24.73 25.65
CA ALA A 259 -24.51 26.01 26.06
C ALA A 259 -24.79 26.28 27.54
N GLY A 260 -24.21 25.43 28.39
CA GLY A 260 -24.28 25.51 29.85
C GLY A 260 -25.67 25.82 30.40
N SER A 261 -25.79 26.95 31.08
CA SER A 261 -27.00 27.38 31.81
C SER A 261 -28.11 27.99 30.94
N THR A 262 -27.90 28.14 29.62
CA THR A 262 -28.84 28.84 28.73
C THR A 262 -30.06 28.02 28.31
N GLY A 263 -29.98 26.69 28.42
CA GLY A 263 -30.97 25.78 27.82
C GLY A 263 -30.89 25.68 26.29
N TRP A 264 -29.91 26.33 25.66
CA TRP A 264 -29.66 26.25 24.23
C TRP A 264 -28.58 25.23 23.91
N THR A 265 -28.54 24.79 22.65
CA THR A 265 -27.53 23.85 22.15
C THR A 265 -26.87 24.42 20.90
N ALA A 266 -25.55 24.48 20.91
CA ALA A 266 -24.78 24.74 19.69
C ALA A 266 -24.63 23.43 18.93
N ALA A 267 -24.82 23.47 17.61
CA ALA A 267 -24.63 22.34 16.72
C ALA A 267 -23.88 22.76 15.46
N THR A 268 -23.17 21.84 14.83
CA THR A 268 -22.52 22.03 13.53
C THR A 268 -22.78 20.84 12.64
N ALA A 269 -22.87 21.10 11.34
CA ALA A 269 -22.93 20.09 10.29
C ALA A 269 -21.80 20.37 9.30
N GLN A 270 -21.15 19.34 8.81
CA GLN A 270 -20.10 19.41 7.80
C GLN A 270 -20.15 18.17 6.92
N ASP A 271 -19.82 18.30 5.64
CA ASP A 271 -19.71 17.17 4.73
C ASP A 271 -18.67 16.15 5.23
N GLN A 272 -19.02 14.86 5.16
CA GLN A 272 -18.17 13.78 5.67
C GLN A 272 -16.88 13.60 4.85
N ASP A 273 -16.93 13.80 3.53
CA ASP A 273 -15.74 13.70 2.68
C ASP A 273 -14.79 14.88 2.92
N GLU A 274 -15.31 16.04 3.28
CA GLU A 274 -14.47 17.17 3.70
C GLU A 274 -13.86 16.93 5.09
N PHE A 275 -14.65 16.44 6.05
CA PHE A 275 -14.20 16.24 7.43
C PHE A 275 -13.13 15.14 7.55
N GLU A 276 -13.34 13.98 6.90
CA GLU A 276 -12.46 12.81 7.06
C GLU A 276 -11.88 12.26 5.75
N GLY A 277 -12.33 12.74 4.60
CA GLY A 277 -12.01 12.11 3.31
C GLY A 277 -10.52 12.10 3.00
N ASP A 278 -9.77 13.16 3.32
CA ASP A 278 -8.32 13.18 3.12
C ASP A 278 -7.58 12.18 4.01
N LEU A 279 -8.06 11.99 5.25
CA LEU A 279 -7.51 11.02 6.18
C LEU A 279 -7.81 9.58 5.73
N VAL A 280 -9.03 9.33 5.25
CA VAL A 280 -9.42 8.04 4.67
C VAL A 280 -8.61 7.75 3.40
N ARG A 281 -8.47 8.74 2.50
CA ARG A 281 -7.71 8.61 1.26
C ARG A 281 -6.22 8.41 1.50
N SER A 282 -5.63 9.07 2.50
CA SER A 282 -4.21 8.91 2.83
C SER A 282 -3.93 7.53 3.42
N SER A 283 -4.76 7.07 4.36
CA SER A 283 -4.69 5.72 4.93
C SER A 283 -4.81 4.63 3.84
N ARG A 284 -5.81 4.72 2.96
CA ARG A 284 -5.96 3.79 1.83
C ARG A 284 -4.77 3.80 0.86
N ARG A 285 -4.19 4.98 0.59
CA ARG A 285 -2.99 5.08 -0.26
C ARG A 285 -1.79 4.33 0.33
N VAL A 286 -1.59 4.42 1.65
CA VAL A 286 -0.54 3.68 2.36
C VAL A 286 -0.81 2.17 2.30
N GLU A 287 -2.03 1.74 2.59
CA GLU A 287 -2.41 0.31 2.52
C GLU A 287 -2.18 -0.27 1.12
N LEU A 288 -2.65 0.42 0.07
CA LEU A 288 -2.44 0.01 -1.33
C LEU A 288 -0.95 -0.03 -1.72
N ALA A 289 -0.15 0.93 -1.24
CA ALA A 289 1.29 0.95 -1.48
C ALA A 289 1.98 -0.27 -0.83
N VAL A 290 1.59 -0.63 0.40
CA VAL A 290 2.09 -1.85 1.06
C VAL A 290 1.70 -3.09 0.29
N VAL A 291 0.45 -3.23 -0.15
CA VAL A 291 0.01 -4.37 -0.99
C VAL A 291 0.82 -4.45 -2.29
N ALA A 292 1.01 -3.33 -2.99
CA ALA A 292 1.80 -3.29 -4.22
C ALA A 292 3.26 -3.72 -3.97
N LEU A 293 3.89 -3.25 -2.89
CA LEU A 293 5.24 -3.66 -2.50
C LEU A 293 5.33 -5.16 -2.19
N LEU A 294 4.32 -5.74 -1.54
CA LEU A 294 4.27 -7.18 -1.27
C LEU A 294 4.14 -8.00 -2.56
N LEU A 295 3.33 -7.55 -3.52
CA LEU A 295 3.22 -8.20 -4.82
C LEU A 295 4.55 -8.14 -5.59
N ILE A 296 5.23 -6.99 -5.58
CA ILE A 296 6.56 -6.83 -6.21
C ILE A 296 7.60 -7.72 -5.51
N ALA A 297 7.63 -7.75 -4.18
CA ALA A 297 8.55 -8.59 -3.41
C ALA A 297 8.31 -10.08 -3.66
N GLY A 298 7.05 -10.53 -3.67
CA GLY A 298 6.66 -11.90 -3.98
C GLY A 298 7.04 -12.29 -5.41
N ALA A 299 6.74 -11.45 -6.41
CA ALA A 299 7.13 -11.69 -7.80
C ALA A 299 8.65 -11.76 -7.96
N SER A 300 9.38 -10.82 -7.33
CA SER A 300 10.84 -10.79 -7.36
C SER A 300 11.46 -12.04 -6.73
N LEU A 301 10.88 -12.52 -5.62
CA LEU A 301 11.32 -13.73 -4.95
C LEU A 301 11.14 -14.97 -5.84
N VAL A 302 9.99 -15.10 -6.52
CA VAL A 302 9.72 -16.20 -7.46
C VAL A 302 10.65 -16.15 -8.68
N ILE A 303 10.85 -14.96 -9.27
CA ILE A 303 11.75 -14.78 -10.41
C ILE A 303 13.19 -15.13 -10.02
N MET A 304 13.65 -14.68 -8.86
CA MET A 304 15.00 -14.96 -8.37
C MET A 304 15.19 -16.46 -8.10
N HIS A 305 14.19 -17.13 -7.52
CA HIS A 305 14.22 -18.59 -7.30
C HIS A 305 14.37 -19.34 -8.63
N ARG A 306 13.56 -18.99 -9.64
CA ARG A 306 13.64 -19.59 -10.98
C ARG A 306 14.99 -19.35 -11.66
N LYS A 307 15.55 -18.14 -11.56
CA LYS A 307 16.87 -17.82 -12.12
C LYS A 307 17.98 -18.65 -11.46
N ARG A 308 17.94 -18.82 -10.14
CA ARG A 308 18.91 -19.66 -9.41
C ARG A 308 18.80 -21.13 -9.83
N GLU A 309 17.59 -21.65 -9.99
CA GLU A 309 17.39 -23.02 -10.48
C GLU A 309 17.94 -23.21 -11.90
N ALA A 310 17.63 -22.30 -12.83
CA ALA A 310 18.16 -22.36 -14.19
C ALA A 310 19.69 -22.25 -14.25
N ALA A 311 20.29 -21.40 -13.40
CA ALA A 311 21.75 -21.27 -13.30
C ALA A 311 22.40 -22.57 -12.82
N LEU A 312 21.84 -23.22 -11.80
CA LEU A 312 22.33 -24.51 -11.30
C LEU A 312 22.21 -25.63 -12.34
N GLU A 313 21.16 -25.62 -13.17
CA GLU A 313 21.03 -26.57 -14.28
C GLU A 313 22.09 -26.34 -15.37
N SER A 314 22.43 -25.08 -15.67
CA SER A 314 23.40 -24.76 -16.73
C SER A 314 24.85 -25.19 -16.41
N VAL A 315 25.24 -25.16 -15.12
CA VAL A 315 26.56 -25.64 -14.67
C VAL A 315 26.66 -27.17 -14.77
N ALA A 316 25.55 -27.89 -14.74
CA ALA A 316 25.53 -29.35 -14.77
C ALA A 316 25.71 -29.97 -16.17
N LEU A 317 25.86 -29.18 -17.25
CA LEU A 317 25.91 -29.67 -18.64
C LEU A 317 27.30 -29.59 -19.30
N ARG A 318 28.31 -29.02 -18.64
CA ARG A 318 29.68 -28.94 -19.18
C ARG A 318 30.64 -29.86 -18.42
N ASP A 319 31.68 -30.30 -19.12
CA ASP A 319 32.82 -31.01 -18.54
C ASP A 319 33.81 -30.00 -17.97
N GLU A 320 34.21 -30.16 -16.70
CA GLU A 320 35.04 -29.17 -16.00
C GLU A 320 36.45 -29.06 -16.55
N LEU A 321 37.02 -30.15 -17.09
CA LEU A 321 38.38 -30.17 -17.62
C LEU A 321 38.46 -29.52 -19.01
N THR A 322 37.51 -29.84 -19.88
CA THR A 322 37.57 -29.45 -21.31
C THR A 322 36.69 -28.27 -21.68
N GLY A 323 35.70 -27.93 -20.85
CA GLY A 323 34.69 -26.91 -21.16
C GLY A 323 33.68 -27.34 -22.23
N LEU A 324 33.83 -28.52 -22.84
CA LEU A 324 32.86 -29.12 -23.77
C LEU A 324 31.57 -29.52 -23.05
N TYR A 325 30.53 -29.91 -23.79
CA TYR A 325 29.35 -30.50 -23.15
C TYR A 325 29.73 -31.85 -22.53
N ASN A 326 29.32 -32.10 -21.28
CA ASN A 326 29.46 -33.43 -20.70
C ASN A 326 28.47 -34.40 -21.34
N ARG A 327 28.58 -35.70 -21.04
CA ARG A 327 27.67 -36.74 -21.54
C ARG A 327 26.20 -36.32 -21.49
N ARG A 328 25.72 -35.81 -20.35
CA ARG A 328 24.31 -35.40 -20.23
C ARG A 328 23.98 -34.19 -21.11
N GLY A 329 24.83 -33.16 -21.12
CA GLY A 329 24.65 -31.97 -21.95
C GLY A 329 24.64 -32.27 -23.44
N TRP A 330 25.53 -33.16 -23.88
CA TRP A 330 25.65 -33.52 -25.28
C TRP A 330 24.40 -34.26 -25.78
N PHE A 331 23.93 -35.29 -25.06
CA PHE A 331 22.74 -36.06 -25.47
C PHE A 331 21.49 -35.18 -25.60
N VAL A 332 21.24 -34.28 -24.64
CA VAL A 332 20.09 -33.34 -24.68
C VAL A 332 20.15 -32.43 -25.91
N LEU A 333 21.32 -31.90 -26.24
CA LEU A 333 21.48 -31.02 -27.39
C LEU A 333 21.41 -31.78 -28.71
N ALA A 334 21.99 -32.98 -28.77
CA ALA A 334 21.97 -33.84 -29.94
C ALA A 334 20.55 -34.29 -30.29
N GLU A 335 19.72 -34.68 -29.31
CA GLU A 335 18.31 -35.00 -29.54
C GLU A 335 17.56 -33.81 -30.18
N HIS A 336 17.72 -32.61 -29.61
CA HIS A 336 17.10 -31.40 -30.13
C HIS A 336 17.57 -31.07 -31.56
N GLU A 337 18.87 -31.28 -31.83
CA GLU A 337 19.45 -31.09 -33.16
C GLU A 337 18.84 -32.03 -34.18
N LEU A 338 18.73 -33.33 -33.86
CA LEU A 338 18.16 -34.32 -34.76
C LEU A 338 16.68 -34.04 -35.04
N GLU A 339 15.90 -33.58 -34.06
CA GLU A 339 14.52 -33.13 -34.28
C GLU A 339 14.44 -31.90 -35.20
N ARG A 340 15.38 -30.97 -35.08
CA ARG A 340 15.48 -29.81 -35.98
C ARG A 340 15.88 -30.23 -37.38
N ALA A 341 16.88 -31.09 -37.49
CA ALA A 341 17.40 -31.63 -38.76
C ALA A 341 16.33 -32.43 -39.51
N ARG A 342 15.52 -33.22 -38.79
CA ARG A 342 14.38 -33.97 -39.35
C ARG A 342 13.37 -33.03 -40.03
N ARG A 343 12.98 -31.94 -39.36
CA ARG A 343 12.05 -30.94 -39.94
C ARG A 343 12.66 -30.23 -41.15
N ALA A 344 13.97 -29.99 -41.12
CA ALA A 344 14.70 -29.35 -42.21
C ALA A 344 15.08 -30.30 -43.36
N HIS A 345 14.77 -31.60 -43.27
CA HIS A 345 15.18 -32.64 -44.22
C HIS A 345 16.69 -32.59 -44.55
N SER A 346 17.52 -32.39 -43.51
CA SER A 346 18.98 -32.28 -43.65
C SER A 346 19.66 -33.36 -42.82
N ALA A 347 20.63 -34.05 -43.42
CA ALA A 347 21.36 -35.14 -42.79
C ALA A 347 22.38 -34.62 -41.76
N ARG A 348 22.78 -35.47 -40.83
CA ARG A 348 23.81 -35.16 -39.82
C ARG A 348 24.89 -36.21 -39.83
N VAL A 349 26.10 -35.81 -39.49
CA VAL A 349 27.23 -36.73 -39.31
C VAL A 349 27.53 -36.79 -37.81
N LEU A 350 27.51 -37.99 -37.25
CA LEU A 350 27.99 -38.23 -35.90
C LEU A 350 29.40 -38.79 -35.96
N LEU A 351 30.34 -38.14 -35.28
CA LEU A 351 31.69 -38.68 -35.08
C LEU A 351 31.86 -39.14 -33.63
N PHE A 352 32.31 -40.37 -33.44
CA PHE A 352 32.76 -40.88 -32.16
C PHE A 352 34.29 -40.90 -32.16
N VAL A 353 34.93 -40.31 -31.15
CA VAL A 353 36.37 -40.09 -31.16
C VAL A 353 36.98 -40.58 -29.85
N ASP A 354 38.05 -41.36 -29.95
CA ASP A 354 38.85 -41.83 -28.81
C ASP A 354 40.28 -41.28 -28.94
N LEU A 355 40.80 -40.73 -27.84
CA LEU A 355 42.18 -40.27 -27.72
C LEU A 355 43.14 -41.45 -27.48
N ASP A 356 43.86 -41.84 -28.53
CA ASP A 356 44.78 -42.96 -28.49
C ASP A 356 46.00 -42.68 -27.59
N GLY A 357 46.35 -43.66 -26.76
CA GLY A 357 47.59 -43.63 -25.98
C GLY A 357 47.55 -42.76 -24.72
N LEU A 358 46.39 -42.25 -24.31
CA LEU A 358 46.24 -41.43 -23.09
C LEU A 358 46.83 -42.12 -21.85
N LYS A 359 46.63 -43.43 -21.70
CA LYS A 359 47.23 -44.20 -20.59
C LYS A 359 48.77 -44.12 -20.60
N GLN A 360 49.41 -44.16 -21.77
CA GLN A 360 50.87 -44.09 -21.87
C GLN A 360 51.39 -42.69 -21.53
N VAL A 361 50.66 -41.65 -21.94
CA VAL A 361 50.95 -40.26 -21.55
C VAL A 361 50.84 -40.12 -20.03
N ASN A 362 49.75 -40.62 -19.43
CA ASN A 362 49.57 -40.64 -17.97
C ASN A 362 50.70 -41.38 -17.25
N ASP A 363 51.04 -42.58 -17.72
CA ASP A 363 52.01 -43.46 -17.06
C ASP A 363 53.45 -42.92 -17.17
N LYS A 364 53.81 -42.23 -18.27
CA LYS A 364 55.20 -41.77 -18.51
C LYS A 364 55.43 -40.28 -18.24
N LEU A 365 54.43 -39.42 -18.45
CA LEU A 365 54.52 -37.96 -18.32
C LEU A 365 53.66 -37.42 -17.16
N GLY A 366 52.82 -38.26 -16.55
CA GLY A 366 52.01 -37.94 -15.39
C GLY A 366 50.61 -37.43 -15.74
N HIS A 367 49.70 -37.51 -14.77
CA HIS A 367 48.28 -37.15 -14.95
C HIS A 367 48.04 -35.71 -15.40
N ARG A 368 48.92 -34.76 -15.05
CA ARG A 368 48.80 -33.37 -15.52
C ARG A 368 48.99 -33.25 -17.03
N GLU A 369 49.91 -34.01 -17.61
CA GLU A 369 50.13 -34.04 -19.05
C GLU A 369 49.03 -34.87 -19.75
N GLY A 370 48.44 -35.86 -19.08
CA GLY A 370 47.23 -36.52 -19.57
C GLY A 370 46.02 -35.60 -19.62
N ASP A 371 45.79 -34.82 -18.57
CA ASP A 371 44.75 -33.78 -18.53
C ASP A 371 44.97 -32.74 -19.63
N ARG A 372 46.23 -32.36 -19.88
CA ARG A 372 46.61 -31.51 -21.00
C ARG A 372 46.32 -32.16 -22.35
N ALA A 373 46.64 -33.43 -22.55
CA ALA A 373 46.34 -34.15 -23.79
C ALA A 373 44.83 -34.20 -24.06
N ILE A 374 44.02 -34.40 -23.02
CA ILE A 374 42.55 -34.36 -23.12
C ILE A 374 42.06 -32.95 -23.47
N ALA A 375 42.61 -31.91 -22.83
CA ALA A 375 42.26 -30.52 -23.12
C ALA A 375 42.68 -30.09 -24.54
N ASP A 376 43.85 -30.50 -24.99
CA ASP A 376 44.36 -30.23 -26.34
C ASP A 376 43.51 -30.95 -27.39
N ALA A 377 43.14 -32.22 -27.16
CA ALA A 377 42.20 -32.94 -28.00
C ALA A 377 40.85 -32.22 -28.09
N ALA A 378 40.28 -31.80 -26.95
CA ALA A 378 39.06 -31.01 -26.93
C ALA A 378 39.16 -29.72 -27.75
N GLY A 379 40.29 -29.01 -27.65
CA GLY A 379 40.58 -27.81 -28.42
C GLY A 379 40.64 -28.08 -29.93
N VAL A 380 41.28 -29.18 -30.35
CA VAL A 380 41.32 -29.62 -31.76
C VAL A 380 39.92 -29.92 -32.28
N LEU A 381 39.13 -30.71 -31.53
CA LEU A 381 37.76 -31.06 -31.92
C LEU A 381 36.88 -29.81 -32.05
N GLN A 382 37.03 -28.86 -31.14
CA GLN A 382 36.28 -27.60 -31.18
C GLN A 382 36.71 -26.71 -32.36
N ALA A 383 38.02 -26.62 -32.65
CA ALA A 383 38.52 -25.85 -33.78
C ALA A 383 38.14 -26.44 -35.15
N ALA A 384 38.01 -27.77 -35.24
CA ALA A 384 37.52 -28.47 -36.42
C ALA A 384 36.00 -28.37 -36.64
N SER A 385 35.28 -27.85 -35.65
CA SER A 385 33.82 -27.75 -35.60
C SER A 385 33.33 -26.33 -35.88
N ARG A 386 32.14 -26.21 -36.47
CA ARG A 386 31.46 -24.92 -36.66
C ARG A 386 30.71 -24.52 -35.40
N SER A 387 30.28 -23.26 -35.31
CA SER A 387 29.50 -22.75 -34.18
C SER A 387 28.15 -23.45 -33.97
N SER A 388 27.61 -24.08 -35.01
CA SER A 388 26.35 -24.85 -34.97
C SER A 388 26.53 -26.31 -34.56
N ASP A 389 27.76 -26.81 -34.53
CA ASP A 389 28.06 -28.21 -34.26
C ASP A 389 28.11 -28.46 -32.75
N ILE A 390 27.76 -29.68 -32.33
CA ILE A 390 27.66 -30.04 -30.91
C ILE A 390 28.80 -30.99 -30.57
N VAL A 391 29.74 -30.51 -29.77
CA VAL A 391 30.93 -31.26 -29.33
C VAL A 391 30.80 -31.58 -27.84
N GLY A 392 31.01 -32.85 -27.48
CA GLY A 392 30.91 -33.30 -26.09
C GLY A 392 31.98 -34.32 -25.72
N ARG A 393 32.23 -34.44 -24.42
CA ARG A 393 33.07 -35.48 -23.80
C ARG A 393 32.18 -36.44 -23.04
N LEU A 394 32.21 -37.71 -23.43
CA LEU A 394 31.37 -38.75 -22.82
C LEU A 394 31.97 -39.30 -21.53
N GLY A 395 33.30 -39.28 -21.42
CA GLY A 395 34.08 -39.66 -20.24
C GLY A 395 35.50 -40.06 -20.63
N GLY A 396 36.48 -39.92 -19.72
CA GLY A 396 37.86 -40.36 -20.01
C GLY A 396 38.47 -39.68 -21.24
N ASP A 397 38.86 -40.50 -22.21
CA ASP A 397 39.41 -40.20 -23.54
C ASP A 397 38.36 -40.15 -24.66
N GLU A 398 37.07 -40.34 -24.35
CA GLU A 398 35.99 -40.44 -25.34
C GLU A 398 35.29 -39.09 -25.58
N PHE A 399 35.20 -38.73 -26.84
CA PHE A 399 34.53 -37.54 -27.35
C PHE A 399 33.50 -37.91 -28.42
N VAL A 400 32.54 -37.01 -28.61
CA VAL A 400 31.49 -37.19 -29.61
C VAL A 400 31.12 -35.84 -30.22
N LEU A 401 30.86 -35.86 -31.53
CA LEU A 401 30.50 -34.69 -32.31
C LEU A 401 29.24 -34.98 -33.11
N LEU A 402 28.30 -34.03 -33.14
CA LEU A 402 27.18 -34.04 -34.07
C LEU A 402 27.29 -32.82 -35.00
N LEU A 403 27.46 -33.10 -36.29
CA LEU A 403 27.87 -32.11 -37.29
C LEU A 403 26.79 -31.88 -38.36
N GLY A 404 26.64 -30.62 -38.75
CA GLY A 404 25.79 -30.18 -39.87
C GLY A 404 26.45 -30.34 -41.25
N ASP A 405 26.94 -31.53 -41.58
CA ASP A 405 27.73 -31.80 -42.80
C ASP A 405 26.93 -32.46 -43.95
N ASP A 406 25.59 -32.46 -43.88
CA ASP A 406 24.69 -33.01 -44.92
C ASP A 406 25.10 -34.43 -45.38
N GLY A 407 25.53 -35.26 -44.43
CA GLY A 407 25.92 -36.66 -44.66
C GLY A 407 27.34 -36.87 -45.21
N GLN A 408 28.17 -35.83 -45.32
CA GLN A 408 29.55 -35.93 -45.81
C GLN A 408 30.54 -36.34 -44.70
N ALA A 409 30.43 -37.57 -44.22
CA ALA A 409 31.27 -38.11 -43.14
C ALA A 409 32.79 -38.01 -43.41
N GLU A 410 33.23 -38.36 -44.62
CA GLU A 410 34.64 -38.26 -45.01
C GLU A 410 35.18 -36.83 -45.05
N GLY A 411 34.32 -35.87 -45.42
CA GLY A 411 34.66 -34.46 -45.36
C GLY A 411 34.90 -34.00 -43.92
N ALA A 412 34.05 -34.44 -42.99
CA ALA A 412 34.18 -34.16 -41.58
C ALA A 412 35.46 -34.77 -40.98
N ARG A 413 35.70 -36.06 -41.25
CA ARG A 413 36.93 -36.76 -40.83
C ARG A 413 38.19 -36.03 -41.30
N ARG A 414 38.23 -35.65 -42.58
CA ARG A 414 39.39 -34.96 -43.16
C ARG A 414 39.67 -33.63 -42.47
N ARG A 415 38.65 -32.82 -42.19
CA ARG A 415 38.82 -31.56 -41.45
C ARG A 415 39.38 -31.80 -40.05
N LEU A 416 38.89 -32.82 -39.36
CA LEU A 416 39.36 -33.18 -38.03
C LEU A 416 40.85 -33.57 -38.05
N ILE A 417 41.23 -34.41 -39.02
CA ILE A 417 42.62 -34.85 -39.19
C ILE A 417 43.52 -33.67 -39.54
N THR A 418 43.10 -32.76 -40.43
CA THR A 418 43.88 -31.56 -40.74
C THR A 418 44.10 -30.67 -39.50
N ALA A 419 43.05 -30.45 -38.69
CA ALA A 419 43.17 -29.68 -37.46
C ALA A 419 44.10 -30.37 -36.43
N LEU A 420 44.04 -31.70 -36.35
CA LEU A 420 44.92 -32.51 -35.52
C LEU A 420 46.39 -32.40 -35.95
N ASP A 421 46.67 -32.53 -37.25
CA ASP A 421 48.01 -32.43 -37.82
C ASP A 421 48.59 -31.02 -37.60
N GLU A 422 47.79 -29.97 -37.83
CA GLU A 422 48.18 -28.59 -37.55
C GLU A 422 48.45 -28.33 -36.06
N HIS A 423 47.69 -28.96 -35.17
CA HIS A 423 47.96 -28.89 -33.74
C HIS A 423 49.26 -29.62 -33.41
N ASN A 424 49.45 -30.86 -33.87
CA ASN A 424 50.66 -31.64 -33.62
C ASN A 424 51.93 -30.96 -34.18
N ALA A 425 51.85 -30.32 -35.34
CA ALA A 425 52.97 -29.58 -35.93
C ALA A 425 53.35 -28.32 -35.14
N ARG A 426 52.39 -27.69 -34.47
CA ARG A 426 52.60 -26.48 -33.65
C ARG A 426 52.81 -26.78 -32.17
N SER A 427 52.38 -27.95 -31.73
CA SER A 427 52.46 -28.37 -30.34
C SER A 427 53.90 -28.65 -29.97
N GLY A 428 54.38 -27.94 -28.95
CA GLY A 428 55.67 -28.22 -28.29
C GLY A 428 55.54 -29.23 -27.15
N ALA A 429 54.47 -30.02 -27.12
CA ALA A 429 54.29 -31.07 -26.12
C ALA A 429 55.20 -32.27 -26.40
N ASP A 430 55.55 -33.00 -25.33
CA ASP A 430 56.36 -34.23 -25.39
C ASP A 430 55.55 -35.45 -25.89
N PHE A 431 54.36 -35.21 -26.43
CA PHE A 431 53.49 -36.22 -27.04
C PHE A 431 52.86 -35.70 -28.34
N GLU A 432 52.48 -36.63 -29.20
CA GLU A 432 51.68 -36.39 -30.39
C GLU A 432 50.25 -36.88 -30.14
N LEU A 433 49.25 -36.03 -30.37
CA LEU A 433 47.86 -36.44 -30.28
C LEU A 433 47.52 -37.39 -31.43
N ARG A 434 46.89 -38.51 -31.10
CA ARG A 434 46.35 -39.46 -32.08
C ARG A 434 44.91 -39.76 -31.75
N LEU A 435 44.07 -39.75 -32.78
CA LEU A 435 42.64 -39.98 -32.64
C LEU A 435 42.24 -41.21 -33.47
N SER A 436 41.39 -42.04 -32.87
CA SER A 436 40.60 -43.06 -33.58
C SER A 436 39.19 -42.52 -33.73
N ILE A 437 38.61 -42.60 -34.94
CA ILE A 437 37.37 -41.90 -35.30
C ILE A 437 36.39 -42.89 -35.92
N GLY A 438 35.18 -42.93 -35.41
CA GLY A 438 34.04 -43.60 -36.06
C GLY A 438 33.08 -42.55 -36.59
N ALA A 439 32.38 -42.82 -37.69
CA ALA A 439 31.53 -41.86 -38.37
C ALA A 439 30.23 -42.49 -38.89
N GLU A 440 29.13 -42.26 -38.18
CA GLU A 440 27.81 -42.70 -38.63
C GLU A 440 27.01 -41.52 -39.20
N VAL A 441 26.36 -41.74 -40.35
CA VAL A 441 25.49 -40.73 -40.97
C VAL A 441 24.05 -40.96 -40.55
N TRP A 442 23.45 -39.92 -39.98
CA TRP A 442 22.02 -39.88 -39.69
C TRP A 442 21.24 -39.25 -40.84
N PHE A 443 20.21 -39.93 -41.31
CA PHE A 443 19.28 -39.45 -42.34
C PHE A 443 17.88 -39.20 -41.76
N PRO A 444 17.19 -38.12 -42.19
CA PRO A 444 15.88 -37.76 -41.65
C PRO A 444 14.80 -38.82 -41.87
N ASP A 445 14.90 -39.58 -42.96
CA ASP A 445 13.91 -40.58 -43.39
C ASP A 445 14.15 -41.98 -42.79
N VAL A 446 15.26 -42.18 -42.07
CA VAL A 446 15.61 -43.46 -41.46
C VAL A 446 15.35 -43.40 -39.96
N ALA A 447 14.51 -44.31 -39.46
CA ALA A 447 14.25 -44.43 -38.03
C ALA A 447 15.51 -44.96 -37.32
N CYS A 448 16.21 -44.06 -36.61
CA CYS A 448 17.38 -44.37 -35.79
C CYS A 448 17.33 -43.51 -34.52
N SER A 449 17.45 -44.15 -33.34
CA SER A 449 17.58 -43.43 -32.07
C SER A 449 18.99 -42.86 -31.92
N LEU A 450 19.15 -41.84 -31.09
CA LEU A 450 20.46 -41.25 -30.83
C LEU A 450 21.44 -42.27 -30.23
N ASP A 451 20.99 -43.10 -29.28
CA ASP A 451 21.82 -44.17 -28.71
C ASP A 451 22.31 -45.17 -29.76
N GLU A 452 21.45 -45.55 -30.71
CA GLU A 452 21.82 -46.45 -31.79
C GLU A 452 22.82 -45.82 -32.76
N LEU A 453 22.67 -44.51 -33.03
CA LEU A 453 23.60 -43.74 -33.85
C LEU A 453 25.00 -43.67 -33.21
N VAL A 454 25.05 -43.38 -31.90
CA VAL A 454 26.28 -43.36 -31.11
C VAL A 454 26.93 -44.74 -31.11
N ARG A 455 26.16 -45.81 -30.88
CA ARG A 455 26.65 -47.19 -30.84
C ARG A 455 27.33 -47.61 -32.15
N ARG A 456 26.74 -47.26 -33.30
CA ARG A 456 27.32 -47.61 -34.62
C ARG A 456 28.61 -46.87 -34.91
N ALA A 457 28.67 -45.58 -34.57
CA ALA A 457 29.91 -44.82 -34.69
C ALA A 457 31.00 -45.36 -33.75
N ASP A 458 30.66 -45.75 -32.52
CA ASP A 458 31.60 -46.41 -31.60
C ASP A 458 32.14 -47.73 -32.18
N GLU A 459 31.28 -48.56 -32.77
CA GLU A 459 31.69 -49.81 -33.43
C GLU A 459 32.65 -49.58 -34.61
N GLU A 460 32.42 -48.56 -35.41
CA GLU A 460 33.32 -48.18 -36.51
C GLU A 460 34.65 -47.63 -35.99
N MET A 461 34.62 -46.80 -34.95
CA MET A 461 35.82 -46.30 -34.27
C MET A 461 36.67 -47.46 -33.76
N TYR A 462 36.02 -48.44 -33.10
CA TYR A 462 36.70 -49.62 -32.59
C TYR A 462 37.31 -50.47 -33.71
N ALA A 463 36.62 -50.62 -34.83
CA ALA A 463 37.14 -51.31 -36.02
C ALA A 463 38.35 -50.57 -36.63
N GLU A 464 38.30 -49.24 -36.73
CA GLU A 464 39.43 -48.41 -37.15
C GLU A 464 40.62 -48.61 -36.22
N LYS A 465 40.40 -48.50 -34.91
CA LYS A 465 41.42 -48.67 -33.87
C LYS A 465 42.05 -50.07 -33.88
N ALA A 466 41.28 -51.11 -34.19
CA ALA A 466 41.76 -52.49 -34.30
C ALA A 466 42.61 -52.74 -35.56
N SER A 467 42.40 -51.97 -36.64
CA SER A 467 43.11 -52.12 -37.92
C SER A 467 44.54 -51.53 -37.91
N ARG A 468 44.90 -50.74 -36.90
CA ARG A 468 46.21 -50.10 -36.78
C ARG A 468 47.22 -51.02 -36.06
N PRO A 469 48.39 -51.36 -36.65
CA PRO A 469 49.30 -52.38 -36.10
C PRO A 469 49.98 -52.05 -34.77
N LEU A 470 49.91 -50.81 -34.28
CA LEU A 470 50.68 -50.36 -33.11
C LEU A 470 49.77 -49.64 -32.12
N ARG A 471 49.38 -50.33 -31.05
CA ARG A 471 48.64 -49.77 -29.91
C ARG A 471 49.58 -48.90 -29.05
N GLY A 472 49.83 -47.68 -29.52
CA GLY A 472 50.45 -46.57 -28.78
C GLY A 472 51.98 -46.45 -28.85
N GLU A 473 52.69 -47.26 -29.63
CA GLU A 473 54.12 -47.01 -29.89
C GLU A 473 54.30 -45.72 -30.72
N GLY A 474 55.20 -44.85 -30.27
CA GLY A 474 55.52 -43.56 -30.91
C GLY A 474 54.62 -42.38 -30.58
N VAL A 475 53.72 -42.49 -29.58
CA VAL A 475 52.89 -41.36 -29.09
C VAL A 475 53.72 -40.32 -28.33
N ILE A 476 54.81 -40.73 -27.68
CA ILE A 476 55.69 -39.84 -26.92
C ILE A 476 56.85 -39.41 -27.81
N ARG A 477 57.02 -38.10 -27.97
CA ARG A 477 58.19 -37.49 -28.61
C ARG A 477 59.32 -37.47 -27.59
N LEU A 478 60.13 -38.51 -27.57
CA LEU A 478 61.39 -38.46 -26.81
C LEU A 478 62.33 -37.45 -27.49
N PRO A 479 62.97 -36.54 -26.74
CA PRO A 479 64.06 -35.74 -27.28
C PRO A 479 65.15 -36.69 -27.82
N ASP A 480 65.58 -36.48 -29.06
CA ASP A 480 66.62 -37.28 -29.71
C ASP A 480 67.91 -37.22 -28.88
N GLN A 481 68.31 -38.33 -28.24
CA GLN A 481 69.53 -38.43 -27.41
C GLN A 481 70.84 -38.40 -28.24
N ARG A 482 70.85 -37.76 -29.42
CA ARG A 482 72.01 -37.69 -30.32
C ARG A 482 72.70 -36.33 -30.42
N ALA A 483 72.30 -35.33 -29.63
CA ALA A 483 72.91 -34.00 -29.66
C ALA A 483 73.70 -33.61 -28.39
N ALA A 484 74.13 -34.57 -27.56
CA ALA A 484 74.79 -34.28 -26.28
C ALA A 484 76.20 -34.91 -26.10
N THR A 485 76.89 -35.30 -27.18
CA THR A 485 78.25 -35.87 -27.08
C THR A 485 79.36 -35.08 -27.78
N ASP A 486 79.09 -33.94 -28.44
CA ASP A 486 80.13 -33.21 -29.19
C ASP A 486 80.64 -31.91 -28.53
N GLU A 487 80.19 -31.54 -27.32
CA GLU A 487 80.64 -30.29 -26.65
C GLU A 487 81.54 -30.48 -25.41
N VAL A 488 82.01 -31.69 -25.08
CA VAL A 488 82.91 -31.90 -23.92
C VAL A 488 84.38 -32.17 -24.30
N SER A 489 84.75 -32.16 -25.59
CA SER A 489 86.11 -32.49 -26.05
C SER A 489 86.90 -31.35 -26.74
N ALA A 490 86.41 -30.11 -26.74
CA ALA A 490 87.17 -28.96 -27.26
C ALA A 490 87.13 -27.76 -26.31
N GLY A 491 87.99 -27.78 -25.29
CA GLY A 491 88.15 -26.70 -24.32
C GLY A 491 89.25 -26.97 -23.31
N ARG A 492 90.47 -27.22 -23.80
CA ARG A 492 91.71 -27.07 -23.04
C ARG A 492 92.40 -25.78 -23.47
#